data_AF-A0A519GZ11-F1
#
_entry.id   AF-A0A519GZ11-F1
#
_cell.length_a   1.000
_cell.length_b   1.000
_cell.length_c   1.000
_cell.angle_alpha   90.00
_cell.angle_beta   90.00
_cell.angle_gamma   90.00
#
_symmetry.space_group_name_H-M   'P 1'
#
loop_
_entity.id
_entity.type
_entity.pdbx_description
1 polymer ?
#
loop_
_entity_poly.entity_id
_entity_poly.type
_entity_poly.pdbx_seq_one_letter_code
_entity_poly.pdbx_strand_id
1 'polypeptide(L)'
;MTPMPVEMVLLERSLTAIEQLLMLAQREAVPFHGPTELAEMHADEREAMLLAEEQSYRERPAQSALYLCLVSAGALLEVSHSLMNRAADPSPQEREREWDTLAAHTKIAGRSAYRAALILADPTISALGLQRSTAL
;
A
#
# COMPACT_ATOMS: atom_id res chain seq x y z
N MET A 1 -32.61 -0.97 13.53
CA MET A 1 -31.24 -0.74 13.05
C MET A 1 -30.38 -0.48 14.26
N THR A 2 -29.51 -1.41 14.63
CA THR A 2 -28.53 -1.17 15.68
C THR A 2 -27.52 -0.15 15.15
N PRO A 3 -27.24 0.95 15.85
CA PRO A 3 -26.25 1.91 15.38
C PRO A 3 -24.90 1.22 15.22
N MET A 4 -24.20 1.57 14.15
CA MET A 4 -22.84 1.08 13.88
C MET A 4 -21.94 1.41 15.08
N PRO A 5 -21.10 0.47 15.56
CA PRO A 5 -20.15 0.73 16.63
C PRO A 5 -19.26 1.94 16.29
N VAL A 6 -18.91 2.74 17.30
CA VAL A 6 -18.09 3.96 17.10
C VAL A 6 -16.74 3.64 16.46
N GLU A 7 -16.18 2.47 16.78
CA GLU A 7 -14.94 1.95 16.24
C GLU A 7 -15.03 1.76 14.72
N MET A 8 -16.17 1.26 14.22
CA MET A 8 -16.38 1.04 12.79
C MET A 8 -16.47 2.38 12.05
N VAL A 9 -17.18 3.36 12.62
CA VAL A 9 -17.25 4.71 12.04
C VAL A 9 -15.87 5.38 11.98
N LEU A 10 -15.05 5.20 13.01
CA LEU A 10 -13.67 5.72 13.02
C LEU A 10 -12.79 5.01 11.99
N LEU A 11 -13.00 3.72 11.79
CA LEU A 11 -12.27 2.92 10.83
C LEU A 11 -12.59 3.34 9.40
N GLU A 12 -13.87 3.44 9.03
CA GLU A 12 -14.31 3.90 7.70
C GLU A 12 -13.76 5.29 7.39
N ARG A 13 -13.83 6.22 8.34
CA ARG A 13 -13.25 7.57 8.18
C ARG A 13 -11.74 7.54 7.97
N SER A 14 -11.04 6.63 8.63
CA SER A 14 -9.60 6.46 8.49
C SER A 14 -9.22 5.90 7.13
N LEU A 15 -9.99 4.92 6.61
CA LEU A 15 -9.84 4.41 5.25
C LEU A 15 -9.99 5.54 4.22
N THR A 16 -11.09 6.31 4.30
CA THR A 16 -11.31 7.46 3.41
C THR A 16 -10.17 8.48 3.47
N ALA A 17 -9.65 8.78 4.66
CA ALA A 17 -8.52 9.71 4.80
C ALA A 17 -7.23 9.16 4.15
N ILE A 18 -6.95 7.87 4.30
CA ILE A 18 -5.81 7.23 3.64
C ILE A 18 -5.97 7.23 2.12
N GLU A 19 -7.15 6.92 1.59
CA GLU A 19 -7.44 6.98 0.15
C GLU A 19 -7.19 8.38 -0.42
N GLN A 20 -7.62 9.42 0.30
CA GLN A 20 -7.35 10.81 -0.08
C GLN A 20 -5.85 11.11 -0.11
N LEU A 21 -5.11 10.68 0.91
CA LEU A 21 -3.65 10.84 0.94
C LEU A 21 -2.96 10.07 -0.19
N LEU A 22 -3.43 8.86 -0.51
CA LEU A 22 -2.91 8.06 -1.61
C LEU A 22 -3.15 8.73 -2.96
N MET A 23 -4.34 9.30 -3.18
CA MET A 23 -4.63 10.08 -4.39
C MET A 23 -3.71 11.30 -4.51
N LEU A 24 -3.44 12.01 -3.40
CA LEU A 24 -2.51 13.15 -3.41
C LEU A 24 -1.06 12.69 -3.69
N ALA A 25 -0.62 11.60 -3.08
CA ALA A 25 0.70 11.03 -3.28
C ALA A 25 0.91 10.52 -4.72
N GLN A 26 -0.13 9.98 -5.37
CA GLN A 26 -0.08 9.54 -6.77
C GLN A 26 0.10 10.70 -7.76
N ARG A 27 -0.34 11.92 -7.43
CA ARG A 27 -0.16 13.09 -8.33
C ARG A 27 1.30 13.47 -8.50
N GLU A 28 2.15 13.09 -7.54
CA GLU A 28 3.58 13.31 -7.61
C GLU A 28 4.33 12.01 -7.96
N ALA A 29 3.85 10.83 -7.54
CA ALA A 29 4.53 9.54 -7.75
C ALA A 29 4.41 9.01 -9.20
N VAL A 30 5.39 8.22 -9.64
CA VAL A 30 5.24 7.35 -10.82
C VAL A 30 4.07 6.40 -10.53
N PRO A 31 3.15 6.15 -11.47
CA PRO A 31 1.96 5.36 -11.22
C PRO A 31 2.33 3.99 -10.64
N PHE A 32 1.86 3.74 -9.42
CA PHE A 32 2.01 2.46 -8.74
C PHE A 32 0.82 1.60 -9.12
N HIS A 33 1.09 0.43 -9.68
CA HIS A 33 0.05 -0.49 -10.10
C HIS A 33 -0.07 -1.65 -9.13
N GLY A 34 -1.31 -1.94 -8.77
CA GLY A 34 -1.62 -3.07 -7.90
C GLY A 34 -1.25 -4.41 -8.55
N PRO A 35 -1.05 -5.49 -7.77
CA PRO A 35 -0.76 -6.82 -8.30
C PRO A 35 -1.79 -7.30 -9.35
N THR A 36 -3.04 -6.88 -9.19
CA THR A 36 -4.16 -7.19 -10.10
C THR A 36 -4.03 -6.48 -11.44
N GLU A 37 -3.65 -5.20 -11.45
CA GLU A 37 -3.45 -4.44 -12.69
C GLU A 37 -2.24 -4.97 -13.45
N LEU A 38 -1.14 -5.26 -12.74
CA LEU A 38 0.02 -5.88 -13.35
C LEU A 38 -0.35 -7.21 -14.01
N ALA A 39 -1.15 -8.07 -13.35
CA ALA A 39 -1.57 -9.38 -13.88
C ALA A 39 -2.21 -9.29 -15.28
N GLU A 40 -2.96 -8.23 -15.56
CA GLU A 40 -3.71 -8.04 -16.81
C GLU A 40 -2.86 -7.42 -17.95
N MET A 41 -1.65 -6.93 -17.66
CA MET A 41 -0.77 -6.28 -18.65
C MET A 41 0.03 -7.26 -19.50
N HIS A 42 0.39 -6.84 -20.72
CA HIS A 42 1.36 -7.58 -21.53
C HIS A 42 2.74 -7.59 -20.84
N ALA A 43 3.53 -8.65 -21.05
CA ALA A 43 4.79 -8.86 -20.35
C ALA A 43 5.78 -7.68 -20.52
N ASP A 44 5.88 -7.15 -21.73
CA ASP A 44 6.78 -6.03 -22.06
C ASP A 44 6.35 -4.73 -21.37
N GLU A 45 5.04 -4.48 -21.26
CA GLU A 45 4.48 -3.31 -20.57
C GLU A 45 4.72 -3.40 -19.07
N ARG A 46 4.55 -4.60 -18.50
CA ARG A 46 4.82 -4.90 -17.09
C ARG A 46 6.28 -4.67 -16.74
N GLU A 47 7.22 -5.10 -17.60
CA GLU A 47 8.65 -4.93 -17.35
C GLU A 47 9.09 -3.46 -17.45
N ALA A 48 8.65 -2.73 -18.47
CA ALA A 48 8.90 -1.30 -18.61
C ALA A 48 8.38 -0.51 -17.39
N MET A 49 7.26 -0.95 -16.82
CA MET A 49 6.68 -0.35 -15.63
C MET A 49 7.42 -0.65 -14.35
N LEU A 50 7.87 -1.88 -14.13
CA LEU A 50 8.71 -2.22 -12.98
C LEU A 50 10.01 -1.41 -12.98
N LEU A 51 10.59 -1.19 -14.17
CA LEU A 51 11.76 -0.32 -14.34
C LEU A 51 11.45 1.14 -13.99
N ALA A 52 10.29 1.67 -14.43
CA ALA A 52 9.87 3.03 -14.08
C ALA A 52 9.61 3.19 -12.58
N GLU A 53 9.05 2.18 -11.92
CA GLU A 53 8.85 2.14 -10.47
C GLU A 53 10.20 2.17 -9.74
N GLU A 54 11.16 1.34 -10.15
CA GLU A 54 12.50 1.32 -9.55
C GLU A 54 13.23 2.65 -9.74
N GLN A 55 13.11 3.26 -10.91
CA GLN A 55 13.68 4.59 -11.18
C GLN A 55 13.06 5.66 -10.26
N SER A 56 11.74 5.63 -10.03
CA SER A 56 11.07 6.54 -9.10
C SER A 56 11.60 6.40 -7.68
N TYR A 57 11.90 5.18 -7.25
CA TYR A 57 12.39 4.92 -5.88
C TYR A 57 13.77 5.55 -5.66
N ARG A 58 14.62 5.54 -6.69
CA ARG A 58 15.93 6.18 -6.64
C ARG A 58 15.84 7.70 -6.66
N GLU A 59 14.93 8.26 -7.45
CA GLU A 59 14.79 9.70 -7.60
C GLU A 59 14.11 10.35 -6.38
N ARG A 60 13.12 9.67 -5.78
CA ARG A 60 12.23 10.22 -4.74
C ARG A 60 11.95 9.22 -3.61
N PRO A 61 12.98 8.76 -2.91
CA PRO A 61 12.88 7.68 -1.91
C PRO A 61 11.90 7.97 -0.78
N ALA A 62 11.92 9.19 -0.24
CA ALA A 62 11.06 9.56 0.88
C ALA A 62 9.56 9.55 0.48
N GLN A 63 9.24 10.05 -0.71
CA GLN A 63 7.88 10.07 -1.24
C GLN A 63 7.40 8.64 -1.56
N SER A 64 8.24 7.82 -2.17
CA SER A 64 7.92 6.42 -2.46
C SER A 64 7.72 5.60 -1.18
N ALA A 65 8.57 5.81 -0.16
CA ALA A 65 8.40 5.15 1.14
C ALA A 65 7.12 5.61 1.85
N LEU A 66 6.81 6.91 1.83
CA LEU A 66 5.55 7.44 2.39
C LEU A 66 4.34 6.80 1.71
N TYR A 67 4.33 6.74 0.38
CA TYR A 67 3.25 6.09 -0.36
C TYR A 67 3.06 4.63 0.06
N LEU A 68 4.15 3.85 0.12
CA LEU A 68 4.10 2.45 0.53
C LEU A 68 3.64 2.26 1.98
N CYS A 69 4.03 3.18 2.88
CA CYS A 69 3.51 3.20 4.25
C CYS A 69 2.00 3.47 4.28
N LEU A 70 1.49 4.38 3.46
CA LEU A 70 0.05 4.65 3.35
C LEU A 70 -0.71 3.44 2.79
N VAL A 71 -0.18 2.77 1.76
CA VAL A 71 -0.74 1.50 1.26
C VAL A 71 -0.77 0.44 2.35
N SER A 72 0.30 0.33 3.14
CA SER A 72 0.39 -0.62 4.25
C SER A 72 -0.68 -0.34 5.32
N ALA A 73 -0.81 0.92 5.72
CA ALA A 73 -1.78 1.35 6.71
C ALA A 73 -3.23 1.10 6.22
N GLY A 74 -3.55 1.44 4.97
CA GLY A 74 -4.86 1.15 4.38
C GLY A 74 -5.20 -0.33 4.41
N ALA A 75 -4.26 -1.19 4.01
CA ALA A 75 -4.47 -2.64 4.05
C ALA A 75 -4.67 -3.20 5.47
N LEU A 76 -4.03 -2.64 6.50
CA LEU A 76 -4.27 -3.02 7.90
C LEU A 76 -5.63 -2.55 8.40
N LEU A 77 -6.12 -1.40 7.95
CA LEU A 77 -7.48 -0.94 8.24
C LEU A 77 -8.51 -1.85 7.57
N GLU A 78 -8.29 -2.31 6.33
CA GLU A 78 -9.17 -3.28 5.66
C GLU A 78 -9.24 -4.64 6.38
N VAL A 79 -8.10 -5.10 6.92
CA VAL A 79 -8.09 -6.28 7.81
C VAL A 79 -8.96 -6.03 9.03
N SER A 80 -8.79 -4.88 9.67
CA SER A 80 -9.56 -4.50 10.86
C SER A 80 -11.06 -4.39 10.56
N HIS A 81 -11.43 -3.80 9.42
CA HIS A 81 -12.81 -3.72 8.93
C HIS A 81 -13.41 -5.11 8.75
N SER A 82 -12.69 -5.99 8.04
CA SER A 82 -13.11 -7.36 7.73
C SER A 82 -13.32 -8.19 8.99
N LEU A 83 -12.45 -8.03 10.00
CA LEU A 83 -12.58 -8.72 11.28
C LEU A 83 -13.82 -8.26 12.07
N MET A 84 -14.17 -6.98 12.00
CA MET A 84 -15.32 -6.41 12.70
C MET A 84 -16.66 -6.70 12.00
N ASN A 85 -16.66 -6.85 10.67
CA ASN A 85 -17.85 -7.13 9.86
C ASN A 85 -18.08 -8.61 9.55
N ARG A 86 -17.40 -9.51 10.26
CA ARG A 86 -17.55 -10.95 10.06
C ARG A 86 -18.98 -11.41 10.32
N ALA A 87 -19.51 -12.28 9.47
CA ALA A 87 -20.83 -12.85 9.70
C ALA A 87 -20.85 -13.67 11.01
N ALA A 88 -22.00 -13.71 11.70
CA ALA A 88 -22.14 -14.46 12.94
C ALA A 88 -22.12 -15.98 12.72
N ASP A 89 -22.62 -16.45 11.57
CA ASP A 89 -22.62 -17.87 11.17
C ASP A 89 -22.34 -18.03 9.66
N PRO A 90 -21.10 -17.78 9.21
CA PRO A 90 -20.73 -17.93 7.81
C PRO A 90 -20.70 -19.40 7.41
N SER A 91 -21.19 -19.69 6.21
CA SER A 91 -21.01 -20.99 5.57
C SER A 91 -19.52 -21.32 5.41
N PRO A 92 -19.15 -22.61 5.23
CA PRO A 92 -17.75 -22.98 4.99
C PRO A 92 -17.08 -22.20 3.85
N GLN A 93 -17.80 -21.94 2.76
CA GLN A 93 -17.29 -21.19 1.60
C GLN A 93 -17.10 -19.70 1.92
N GLU A 94 -18.01 -19.10 2.68
CA GLU A 94 -17.87 -17.70 3.12
C GLU A 94 -16.69 -17.55 4.07
N ARG A 95 -16.48 -18.50 4.99
CA ARG A 95 -15.30 -18.51 5.87
C ARG A 95 -14.01 -18.58 5.07
N GLU A 96 -13.93 -19.45 4.07
CA GLU A 96 -12.75 -19.56 3.21
C GLU A 96 -12.45 -18.24 2.50
N ARG A 97 -13.47 -17.62 1.88
CA ARG A 97 -13.33 -16.31 1.23
C ARG A 97 -12.88 -15.21 2.20
N GLU A 98 -13.47 -15.15 3.40
CA GLU A 98 -13.05 -14.21 4.44
C GLU A 98 -11.57 -14.38 4.80
N TRP A 99 -11.11 -15.63 4.96
CA TRP A 99 -9.72 -15.92 5.27
C TRP A 99 -8.76 -15.56 4.13
N ASP A 100 -9.15 -15.82 2.88
CA ASP A 100 -8.37 -15.44 1.71
C ASP A 100 -8.23 -13.92 1.61
N THR A 101 -9.31 -13.17 1.82
CA THR A 101 -9.29 -11.70 1.86
C THR A 101 -8.38 -11.18 2.97
N LEU A 102 -8.50 -11.71 4.18
CA LEU A 102 -7.63 -11.34 5.31
C LEU A 102 -6.15 -11.61 5.00
N ALA A 103 -5.85 -12.78 4.44
CA ALA A 103 -4.48 -13.15 4.06
C ALA A 103 -3.94 -12.24 2.95
N ALA A 104 -4.77 -11.88 1.97
CA ALA A 104 -4.40 -10.98 0.87
C ALA A 104 -4.03 -9.59 1.40
N HIS A 105 -4.90 -8.95 2.19
CA HIS A 105 -4.62 -7.63 2.76
C HIS A 105 -3.41 -7.65 3.70
N THR A 106 -3.26 -8.68 4.53
CA THR A 106 -2.09 -8.81 5.42
C THR A 106 -0.78 -8.92 4.63
N LYS A 107 -0.77 -9.67 3.52
CA LYS A 107 0.40 -9.76 2.62
C LYS A 107 0.73 -8.41 1.98
N ILE A 108 -0.28 -7.67 1.52
CA ILE A 108 -0.11 -6.33 0.97
C ILE A 108 0.50 -5.41 2.03
N ALA A 109 -0.07 -5.39 3.24
CA ALA A 109 0.42 -4.58 4.35
C ALA A 109 1.90 -4.84 4.65
N GLY A 110 2.26 -6.11 4.84
CA GLY A 110 3.64 -6.50 5.17
C GLY A 110 4.63 -6.18 4.05
N ARG A 111 4.28 -6.49 2.80
CA ARG A 111 5.16 -6.23 1.64
C ARG A 111 5.39 -4.74 1.43
N SER A 112 4.35 -3.92 1.53
CA SER A 112 4.48 -2.47 1.34
C SER A 112 5.34 -1.83 2.43
N ALA A 113 5.11 -2.18 3.71
CA ALA A 113 5.95 -1.69 4.81
C ALA A 113 7.41 -2.12 4.66
N TYR A 114 7.64 -3.39 4.29
CA TYR A 114 8.98 -3.91 4.07
C TYR A 114 9.70 -3.19 2.92
N ARG A 115 9.03 -2.97 1.78
CA ARG A 115 9.59 -2.20 0.65
C ARG A 115 9.93 -0.77 1.04
N ALA A 116 9.06 -0.10 1.81
CA ALA A 116 9.34 1.25 2.30
C ALA A 116 10.62 1.30 3.14
N ALA A 117 10.81 0.33 4.03
CA ALA A 117 12.02 0.22 4.84
C ALA A 117 13.26 -0.02 3.97
N LEU A 118 13.18 -0.89 2.96
CA LEU A 118 14.31 -1.14 2.04
C LEU A 118 14.70 0.10 1.24
N ILE A 119 13.73 0.86 0.72
CA ILE A 119 14.00 2.11 -0.02
C ILE A 119 14.76 3.10 0.87
N LEU A 120 14.34 3.27 2.12
CA LEU A 120 14.98 4.22 3.04
C LEU A 120 16.33 3.73 3.56
N ALA A 121 16.54 2.41 3.64
CA ALA A 121 17.79 1.81 4.08
C ALA A 121 18.82 1.65 2.95
N ASP A 122 18.46 1.95 1.69
CA ASP A 122 19.34 1.77 0.55
C ASP A 122 20.58 2.70 0.65
N PRO A 123 21.79 2.14 0.78
CA PRO A 123 23.01 2.93 0.91
C PRO A 123 23.35 3.73 -0.36
N THR A 124 22.87 3.31 -1.54
CA THR A 124 23.06 4.03 -2.79
C THR A 124 22.29 5.36 -2.81
N ILE A 125 21.16 5.41 -2.11
CA ILE A 125 20.35 6.62 -1.92
C ILE A 125 21.01 7.58 -0.93
N SER A 126 21.59 7.04 0.16
CA SER A 126 22.35 7.84 1.12
C SER A 126 23.58 8.52 0.50
N ALA A 127 24.24 7.86 -0.46
CA ALA A 127 25.38 8.42 -1.19
C ALA A 127 25.00 9.60 -2.12
N LEU A 128 23.81 9.55 -2.75
CA LEU A 128 23.30 10.63 -3.61
C LEU A 128 22.92 11.88 -2.81
N GLY A 129 22.42 11.72 -1.58
CA GLY A 129 22.12 12.84 -0.67
C GLY A 129 23.36 13.63 -0.24
N LEU A 130 24.49 12.94 -0.04
CA LEU A 130 25.77 13.57 0.31
C LEU A 130 26.38 14.37 -0.84
N GLN A 131 26.21 13.95 -2.10
CA GLN A 131 26.72 14.70 -3.26
C GLN A 131 25.93 15.97 -3.58
N ARG A 132 24.62 16.02 -3.29
CA ARG A 132 23.82 17.24 -3.46
C ARG A 132 24.11 18.31 -2.40
N SER A 133 24.56 17.92 -1.21
CA SER A 133 24.89 18.85 -0.13
C SER A 133 26.24 19.58 -0.32
N THR A 134 27.10 19.11 -1.22
CA THR A 134 28.42 19.72 -1.50
C THR A 134 28.41 20.68 -2.70
N ALA A 135 27.24 20.95 -3.29
CA ALA A 135 27.09 21.77 -4.50
C ALA A 135 26.44 23.15 -4.24
N LEU A 136 26.42 23.63 -2.99
CA LEU A 136 26.02 24.98 -2.59
C LEU A 136 27.21 25.68 -1.92
#